data_AF-A0A957AD85-F1
#
_entry.id   AF-A0A957AD85-F1
#
_cell.length_a   1.000
_cell.length_b   1.000
_cell.length_c   1.000
_cell.angle_alpha   90.00
_cell.angle_beta   90.00
_cell.angle_gamma   90.00
#
_symmetry.space_group_name_H-M   'P 1'
#
loop_
_entity.id
_entity.type
_entity.pdbx_description
1 polymer ?
#
loop_
_entity_poly.entity_id
_entity_poly.type
_entity_poly.pdbx_seq_one_letter_code
_entity_poly.pdbx_strand_id
1 'polypeptide(L)'
;MNDNWRDDERREDSPQQERVQRPSEGRNVQHWLTAGIILVGIAVGFVMARHAMTSALLFITILLALVLAHEAAHFVTAKLFGIRVHEFGVGFPPKIAGKYFGETEYTVNWLPIGGFVRLEGEENPTGPRSLAARPAWQRLIVLSAGALINLVLPVFLFAGALMIPHEVPEGNAQITQVVPDSPAAEAGLQEGDVILAIEGRTTKNLVEASRY
;
A
#
# COMPACT_ATOMS: atom_id res chain seq x y z
N MET A 1 17.70 -105.47 15.71
CA MET A 1 16.48 -105.37 16.54
C MET A 1 16.47 -104.02 17.20
N ASN A 2 15.33 -103.33 17.09
CA ASN A 2 14.90 -102.11 17.77
C ASN A 2 15.32 -100.75 17.19
N ASP A 3 14.46 -100.34 16.27
CA ASP A 3 13.86 -99.01 16.12
C ASP A 3 13.81 -98.16 17.39
N ASN A 4 14.12 -96.87 17.24
CA ASN A 4 13.46 -95.83 18.02
C ASN A 4 13.21 -94.60 17.13
N TRP A 5 11.95 -94.48 16.74
CA TRP A 5 11.29 -93.35 16.10
C TRP A 5 10.96 -92.28 17.15
N ARG A 6 11.26 -91.00 16.84
CA ARG A 6 10.57 -89.75 17.24
C ARG A 6 11.53 -88.60 16.95
N ASP A 7 11.34 -87.90 15.84
CA ASP A 7 10.41 -86.78 15.65
C ASP A 7 10.95 -85.47 16.25
N ASP A 8 10.67 -84.42 15.50
CA ASP A 8 10.86 -83.00 15.82
C ASP A 8 12.28 -82.46 15.74
N GLU A 9 12.67 -82.08 14.53
CA GLU A 9 12.92 -80.66 14.24
C GLU A 9 12.85 -80.44 12.73
N ARG A 10 11.62 -80.43 12.20
CA ARG A 10 11.31 -79.84 10.90
C ARG A 10 11.38 -78.31 11.08
N ARG A 11 12.59 -77.77 11.18
CA ARG A 11 12.81 -76.33 10.97
C ARG A 11 12.60 -76.08 9.49
N GLU A 12 11.38 -75.68 9.17
CA GLU A 12 11.07 -75.02 7.91
C GLU A 12 11.91 -73.74 7.86
N ASP A 13 13.11 -73.83 7.31
CA ASP A 13 13.80 -72.67 6.74
C ASP A 13 12.97 -72.22 5.53
N SER A 14 11.89 -71.51 5.86
CA SER A 14 11.20 -70.64 4.93
C SER A 14 12.27 -69.70 4.39
N PRO A 15 12.57 -69.68 3.08
CA PRO A 15 13.46 -68.67 2.55
C PRO A 15 12.85 -67.33 2.94
N GLN A 16 13.52 -66.60 3.84
CA GLN A 16 13.15 -65.23 4.12
C GLN A 16 13.21 -64.55 2.76
N GLN A 17 12.04 -64.30 2.16
CA GLN A 17 11.95 -63.51 0.96
C GLN A 17 12.59 -62.19 1.32
N GLU A 18 13.82 -62.01 0.86
CA GLU A 18 14.54 -60.76 0.90
C GLU A 18 13.66 -59.80 0.11
N ARG A 19 12.80 -59.10 0.85
CA ARG A 19 11.76 -58.26 0.32
C ARG A 19 12.52 -57.12 -0.31
N VAL A 20 12.86 -57.25 -1.60
CA VAL A 20 13.52 -56.22 -2.40
C VAL A 20 12.73 -54.95 -2.17
N GLN A 21 13.28 -54.08 -1.30
CA GLN A 21 12.66 -52.82 -0.95
C GLN A 21 12.75 -51.98 -2.20
N ARG A 22 11.70 -52.03 -3.04
CA ARG A 22 11.60 -51.13 -4.19
C ARG A 22 11.74 -49.71 -3.64
N PRO A 23 12.63 -48.87 -4.21
CA PRO A 23 12.73 -47.48 -3.79
C PRO A 23 11.32 -46.88 -3.77
N SER A 24 10.94 -46.26 -2.66
CA SER A 24 9.61 -45.65 -2.51
C SER A 24 9.54 -44.40 -3.40
N GLU A 25 9.29 -44.61 -4.69
CA GLU A 25 9.30 -43.60 -5.75
C GLU A 25 8.31 -42.46 -5.42
N GLY A 26 7.17 -42.80 -4.80
CA GLY A 26 6.15 -41.84 -4.35
C GLY A 26 6.59 -40.86 -3.24
N ARG A 27 7.59 -41.21 -2.42
CA ARG A 27 8.08 -40.33 -1.34
C ARG A 27 8.84 -39.13 -1.90
N ASN A 28 9.55 -39.33 -3.00
CA ASN A 28 10.33 -38.28 -3.66
C ASN A 28 9.40 -37.24 -4.30
N VAL A 29 8.34 -37.69 -4.97
CA VAL A 29 7.35 -36.80 -5.60
C VAL A 29 6.65 -35.94 -4.55
N GLN A 30 6.27 -36.51 -3.42
CA GLN A 30 5.63 -35.76 -2.33
C GLN A 30 6.54 -34.68 -1.75
N HIS A 31 7.85 -34.95 -1.59
CA HIS A 31 8.81 -33.95 -1.11
C HIS A 31 9.04 -32.80 -2.11
N TRP A 32 9.07 -33.08 -3.41
CA TRP A 32 9.17 -32.05 -4.43
C TRP A 32 7.90 -31.20 -4.54
N LEU A 33 6.73 -31.82 -4.39
CA LEU A 33 5.44 -31.11 -4.34
C LEU A 33 5.35 -30.20 -3.12
N THR A 34 5.72 -30.69 -1.92
CA THR A 34 5.72 -29.86 -0.71
C THR A 34 6.73 -28.73 -0.80
N ALA A 35 7.94 -28.99 -1.30
CA ALA A 35 8.94 -27.95 -1.54
C ALA A 35 8.46 -26.89 -2.54
N GLY A 36 7.80 -27.30 -3.62
CA GLY A 36 7.20 -26.40 -4.61
C GLY A 36 6.13 -25.49 -4.00
N ILE A 37 5.21 -26.06 -3.20
CA ILE A 37 4.17 -25.29 -2.50
C ILE A 37 4.77 -24.27 -1.53
N ILE A 38 5.79 -24.67 -0.77
CA ILE A 38 6.49 -23.77 0.16
C ILE A 38 7.16 -22.62 -0.58
N LEU A 39 7.86 -22.91 -1.68
CA LEU A 39 8.54 -21.89 -2.49
C LEU A 39 7.56 -20.90 -3.12
N VAL A 40 6.43 -21.39 -3.65
CA VAL A 40 5.36 -20.53 -4.16
C VAL A 40 4.78 -19.67 -3.03
N GLY A 41 4.54 -20.24 -1.86
CA GLY A 41 4.07 -19.51 -0.69
C GLY A 41 5.02 -18.39 -0.25
N ILE A 42 6.33 -18.67 -0.21
CA ILE A 42 7.37 -17.67 0.09
C ILE A 42 7.40 -16.57 -0.98
N ALA A 43 7.35 -16.94 -2.27
CA ALA A 43 7.36 -15.98 -3.36
C ALA A 43 6.14 -15.05 -3.33
N VAL A 44 4.94 -15.61 -3.13
CA VAL A 44 3.70 -14.84 -2.96
C VAL A 44 3.79 -13.95 -1.72
N GLY A 45 4.24 -14.49 -0.58
CA GLY A 45 4.44 -13.74 0.64
C GLY A 45 5.40 -12.56 0.47
N PHE A 46 6.49 -12.74 -0.27
CA PHE A 46 7.46 -11.69 -0.57
C PHE A 46 6.86 -10.58 -1.47
N VAL A 47 6.14 -10.95 -2.53
CA VAL A 47 5.44 -9.98 -3.41
C VAL A 47 4.42 -9.18 -2.59
N MET A 48 3.60 -9.84 -1.78
CA MET A 48 2.63 -9.17 -0.91
C MET A 48 3.31 -8.25 0.10
N ALA A 49 4.39 -8.70 0.74
CA ALA A 49 5.16 -7.89 1.69
C ALA A 49 5.78 -6.66 1.02
N ARG A 50 6.25 -6.76 -0.22
CA ARG A 50 6.75 -5.62 -1.01
C ARG A 50 5.65 -4.60 -1.28
N HIS A 51 4.47 -5.03 -1.70
CA HIS A 51 3.34 -4.14 -1.94
C HIS A 51 2.85 -3.48 -0.65
N ALA A 52 2.80 -4.24 0.45
CA ALA A 52 2.47 -3.70 1.77
C ALA A 52 3.50 -2.67 2.24
N MET A 53 4.79 -2.95 2.09
CA MET A 53 5.88 -2.05 2.47
C MET A 53 5.83 -0.73 1.68
N THR A 54 5.71 -0.82 0.36
CA THR A 54 5.60 0.37 -0.51
C THR A 54 4.37 1.21 -0.15
N SER A 55 3.22 0.56 0.07
CA SER A 55 2.00 1.25 0.50
C SER A 55 2.15 1.91 1.87
N ALA A 56 2.78 1.23 2.83
CA ALA A 56 3.02 1.74 4.17
C ALA A 56 3.96 2.95 4.16
N LEU A 57 5.05 2.89 3.39
CA LEU A 57 5.99 4.02 3.24
C LEU A 57 5.30 5.24 2.62
N LEU A 58 4.49 5.04 1.57
CA LEU A 58 3.72 6.12 0.96
C LEU A 58 2.70 6.71 1.92
N PHE A 59 1.96 5.85 2.63
CA PHE A 59 0.98 6.27 3.64
C PHE A 59 1.63 7.11 4.74
N ILE A 60 2.73 6.63 5.33
CA ILE A 60 3.47 7.37 6.36
C ILE A 60 3.97 8.71 5.80
N THR A 61 4.56 8.71 4.60
CA THR A 61 5.09 9.93 3.99
C THR A 61 4.00 10.99 3.77
N ILE A 62 2.86 10.59 3.21
CA ILE A 62 1.72 11.49 2.98
C ILE A 62 1.15 11.98 4.31
N LEU A 63 0.99 11.08 5.29
CA LEU A 63 0.49 11.44 6.62
C LEU A 63 1.39 12.49 7.30
N LEU A 64 2.71 12.30 7.24
CA LEU A 64 3.67 13.26 7.76
C LEU A 64 3.56 14.62 7.06
N ALA A 65 3.47 14.63 5.73
CA ALA A 65 3.31 15.86 4.97
C ALA A 65 2.01 16.60 5.32
N LEU A 66 0.89 15.87 5.47
CA LEU A 66 -0.40 16.45 5.85
C LEU A 66 -0.36 17.03 7.27
N VAL A 67 0.23 16.32 8.24
CA VAL A 67 0.34 16.85 9.61
C VAL A 67 1.26 18.07 9.64
N LEU A 68 2.39 18.05 8.93
CA LEU A 68 3.25 19.23 8.86
C LEU A 68 2.56 20.43 8.20
N ALA A 69 1.77 20.20 7.16
CA ALA A 69 0.96 21.25 6.55
C ALA A 69 -0.10 21.79 7.52
N HIS A 70 -0.77 20.91 8.28
CA HIS A 70 -1.73 21.25 9.33
C HIS A 70 -1.12 22.20 10.37
N GLU A 71 0.02 21.82 10.95
CA GLU A 71 0.73 22.65 11.92
C GLU A 71 1.24 23.96 11.29
N ALA A 72 1.73 23.90 10.04
CA ALA A 72 2.18 25.09 9.33
C ALA A 72 1.03 26.10 9.11
N ALA A 73 -0.20 25.64 8.88
CA ALA A 73 -1.33 26.54 8.73
C ALA A 73 -1.69 27.26 10.04
N HIS A 74 -1.67 26.57 11.18
CA HIS A 74 -1.80 27.20 12.50
C HIS A 74 -0.68 28.22 12.73
N PHE A 75 0.56 27.84 12.44
CA PHE A 75 1.73 28.69 12.59
C PHE A 75 1.65 29.98 11.75
N VAL A 76 1.38 29.85 10.45
CA VAL A 76 1.32 30.96 9.51
C VAL A 76 0.19 31.91 9.89
N THR A 77 -1.01 31.39 10.16
CA THR A 77 -2.16 32.23 10.53
C THR A 77 -1.94 32.94 11.87
N ALA A 78 -1.34 32.27 12.86
CA ALA A 78 -0.98 32.89 14.13
C ALA A 78 0.01 34.05 13.95
N LYS A 79 1.07 33.84 13.16
CA LYS A 79 2.07 34.87 12.85
C LYS A 79 1.46 36.05 12.08
N LEU A 80 0.55 35.79 11.14
CA LEU A 80 -0.15 36.84 10.38
C LEU A 80 -1.01 37.74 11.27
N PHE A 81 -1.67 37.19 12.30
CA PHE A 81 -2.41 37.98 13.28
C PHE A 81 -1.55 38.52 14.43
N GLY A 82 -0.22 38.37 14.35
CA GLY A 82 0.73 38.87 15.35
C GLY A 82 0.63 38.15 16.70
N ILE A 83 0.10 36.92 16.73
CA ILE A 83 0.13 36.05 17.91
C ILE A 83 1.57 35.52 18.04
N ARG A 84 2.12 35.55 19.26
CA ARG A 84 3.45 35.00 19.48
C ARG A 84 3.40 33.47 19.41
N VAL A 85 4.35 32.88 18.71
CA VAL A 85 4.56 31.43 18.68
C VAL A 85 5.88 31.13 19.36
N HIS A 86 5.84 30.35 20.44
CA HIS A 86 7.02 29.96 21.21
C HIS A 86 7.79 28.85 20.50
N GLU A 87 7.08 27.86 19.96
CA GLU A 87 7.69 26.68 19.36
C GLU A 87 6.89 26.17 18.17
N PHE A 88 7.61 25.79 17.11
CA PHE A 88 7.11 24.99 16.01
C PHE A 88 7.88 23.65 16.02
N GLY A 89 7.20 22.59 16.43
CA GLY A 89 7.80 21.28 16.63
C GLY A 89 7.40 20.29 15.54
N VAL A 90 8.40 19.63 14.94
CA VAL A 90 8.22 18.47 14.06
C VAL A 90 8.41 17.20 14.87
N GLY A 91 7.40 16.33 14.88
CA GLY A 91 7.36 15.12 15.70
C GLY A 91 7.06 15.37 17.19
N PHE A 92 7.02 14.30 17.97
CA PHE A 92 6.81 14.33 19.41
C PHE A 92 8.10 14.11 20.22
N PRO A 93 8.18 14.70 21.45
CA PRO A 93 9.33 14.57 22.34
C PRO A 93 9.81 13.12 22.55
N PRO A 94 11.10 12.91 22.89
CA PRO A 94 12.12 13.90 23.27
C PRO A 94 12.69 14.71 22.10
N LYS A 95 13.13 15.94 22.37
CA LYS A 95 13.77 16.84 21.39
C LYS A 95 15.14 16.30 20.97
N ILE A 96 15.37 16.14 19.66
CA ILE A 96 16.70 15.81 19.12
C ILE A 96 17.50 17.09 18.93
N ALA A 97 16.91 18.06 18.22
CA ALA A 97 17.56 19.30 17.83
C ALA A 97 16.56 20.44 17.83
N GLY A 98 17.04 21.66 18.03
CA GLY A 98 16.21 22.85 17.94
C GLY A 98 17.05 24.08 17.63
N LYS A 99 16.47 25.03 16.89
CA LYS A 99 17.10 26.31 16.58
C LYS A 99 16.08 27.44 16.69
N TYR A 100 16.49 28.51 17.35
CA TYR A 100 15.71 29.75 17.38
C TYR A 100 15.87 30.51 16.06
N PHE A 101 14.75 30.92 15.49
CA PHE A 101 14.71 31.87 14.39
C PHE A 101 13.71 32.98 14.73
N GLY A 102 14.25 34.18 14.94
CA GLY A 102 13.50 35.27 15.55
C GLY A 102 13.10 34.94 16.98
N GLU A 103 11.79 34.92 17.25
CA GLU A 103 11.20 34.63 18.56
C GLU A 103 10.65 33.20 18.70
N THR A 104 10.75 32.38 17.65
CA THR A 104 10.19 31.03 17.61
C THR A 104 11.30 30.00 17.61
N GLU A 105 11.19 28.99 18.48
CA GLU A 105 12.04 27.81 18.47
C GLU A 105 11.50 26.80 17.45
N TYR A 106 12.33 26.37 16.50
CA TYR A 106 11.99 25.32 15.55
C TYR A 106 12.65 24.04 16.04
N THR A 107 11.86 23.03 16.39
CA THR A 107 12.35 21.78 16.99
C THR A 107 12.08 20.57 16.12
N VAL A 108 13.03 19.63 16.14
CA VAL A 108 12.90 18.30 15.55
C VAL A 108 12.99 17.31 16.68
N ASN A 109 11.95 16.49 16.83
CA ASN A 109 11.81 15.54 17.93
C ASN A 109 11.99 14.10 17.45
N TRP A 110 12.23 13.19 18.41
CA TRP A 110 12.61 11.81 18.15
C TRP A 110 11.53 11.01 17.45
N LEU A 111 10.27 11.22 17.81
CA LEU A 111 9.15 10.46 17.28
C LEU A 111 8.59 11.21 16.07
N PRO A 112 8.80 10.75 14.82
CA PRO A 112 8.45 11.53 13.63
C PRO A 112 6.94 11.62 13.41
N ILE A 113 6.13 10.89 14.17
CA ILE A 113 4.67 10.88 14.02
C ILE A 113 4.11 12.18 14.61
N GLY A 114 3.76 13.15 13.77
CA GLY A 114 3.02 14.34 14.19
C GLY A 114 3.84 15.64 14.19
N GLY A 115 3.32 16.63 14.91
CA GLY A 115 3.91 17.95 15.10
C GLY A 115 3.05 18.77 16.06
N PHE A 116 3.53 19.94 16.44
CA PHE A 116 2.76 20.86 17.29
C PHE A 116 3.22 22.31 17.13
N VAL A 117 2.31 23.25 17.39
CA VAL A 117 2.60 24.69 17.49
C VAL A 117 2.24 25.19 18.87
N ARG A 118 3.23 25.70 19.63
CA ARG A 118 2.98 26.31 20.95
C ARG A 118 2.68 27.78 20.80
N LEU A 119 1.40 28.14 20.93
CA LEU A 119 0.93 29.52 20.83
C LEU A 119 0.94 30.20 22.21
N GLU A 120 1.35 31.47 22.24
CA GLU A 120 1.17 32.33 23.42
C GLU A 120 -0.33 32.43 23.73
N GLY A 121 -0.74 32.18 24.97
CA GLY A 121 -2.14 32.26 25.38
C GLY A 121 -2.90 30.95 25.52
N GLU A 122 -2.33 29.81 25.10
CA GLU A 122 -2.95 28.50 25.34
C GLU A 122 -2.82 28.07 26.80
N GLU A 123 -1.65 28.30 27.41
CA GLU A 123 -1.40 27.97 28.82
C GLU A 123 -1.58 29.20 29.75
N ASN A 124 -1.31 30.41 29.26
CA ASN A 124 -1.45 31.65 30.04
C ASN A 124 -2.04 32.79 29.18
N PRO A 125 -3.34 33.11 29.30
CA PRO A 125 -4.04 34.01 28.38
C PRO A 125 -3.71 35.50 28.57
N THR A 126 -2.83 35.86 29.51
CA THR A 126 -2.64 37.24 29.98
C THR A 126 -1.75 38.11 29.08
N GLY A 127 -1.00 37.52 28.15
CA GLY A 127 -0.08 38.26 27.28
C GLY A 127 -0.79 39.14 26.22
N PRO A 128 -0.26 40.33 25.88
CA PRO A 128 -0.86 41.20 24.85
C PRO A 128 -0.81 40.62 23.43
N ARG A 129 0.10 39.67 23.17
CA ARG A 129 0.19 38.90 21.92
C ARG A 129 -0.33 37.47 22.06
N SER A 130 -1.18 37.23 23.06
CA SER A 130 -1.79 35.93 23.28
C SER A 130 -2.93 35.67 22.29
N LEU A 131 -3.17 34.40 21.96
CA LEU A 131 -4.34 33.97 21.18
C LEU A 131 -5.63 34.43 21.86
N ALA A 132 -5.71 34.35 23.19
CA ALA A 132 -6.87 34.74 23.98
C ALA A 132 -7.18 36.24 23.91
N ALA A 133 -6.16 37.09 23.72
CA ALA A 133 -6.32 38.54 23.56
C ALA A 133 -6.84 38.95 22.17
N ARG A 134 -6.91 38.03 21.20
CA ARG A 134 -7.38 38.33 19.84
C ARG A 134 -8.91 38.25 19.73
N PRO A 135 -9.53 39.06 18.84
CA PRO A 135 -10.94 38.95 18.51
C PRO A 135 -11.35 37.52 18.13
N ALA A 136 -12.58 37.13 18.46
CA ALA A 136 -13.08 35.77 18.28
C ALA A 136 -12.92 35.24 16.84
N TRP A 137 -13.09 36.09 15.82
CA TRP A 137 -12.93 35.69 14.42
C TRP A 137 -11.47 35.34 14.06
N GLN A 138 -10.47 36.03 14.64
CA GLN A 138 -9.05 35.70 14.42
C GLN A 138 -8.72 34.37 15.08
N ARG A 139 -9.21 34.18 16.31
CA ARG A 139 -9.07 32.91 17.02
C ARG A 139 -9.68 31.75 16.24
N LEU A 140 -10.89 31.97 15.70
CA LEU A 140 -11.57 30.97 14.88
C LEU A 140 -10.75 30.61 13.64
N ILE A 141 -10.19 31.59 12.93
CA ILE A 141 -9.33 31.34 11.76
C ILE A 141 -8.10 30.54 12.18
N VAL A 142 -7.37 30.96 13.22
CA VAL A 142 -6.17 30.26 13.67
C VAL A 142 -6.50 28.83 14.07
N LEU A 143 -7.54 28.59 14.87
CA LEU A 143 -7.92 27.26 15.35
C LEU A 143 -8.49 26.35 14.25
N SER A 144 -9.05 26.91 13.17
CA SER A 144 -9.57 26.13 12.04
C SER A 144 -8.58 25.96 10.89
N ALA A 145 -7.50 26.75 10.85
CA ALA A 145 -6.54 26.79 9.75
C ALA A 145 -5.96 25.41 9.40
N GLY A 146 -5.56 24.63 10.41
CA GLY A 146 -5.03 23.27 10.22
C GLY A 146 -6.05 22.32 9.57
N ALA A 147 -7.30 22.35 10.01
CA ALA A 147 -8.34 21.51 9.41
C ALA A 147 -8.65 21.94 7.97
N LEU A 148 -8.70 23.26 7.72
CA LEU A 148 -8.96 23.81 6.39
C LEU A 148 -7.86 23.46 5.38
N ILE A 149 -6.58 23.53 5.78
CA ILE A 149 -5.50 23.14 4.86
C ILE A 149 -5.56 21.65 4.55
N ASN A 150 -5.96 20.79 5.49
CA ASN A 150 -6.11 19.35 5.23
C ASN A 150 -7.30 19.01 4.31
N LEU A 151 -8.28 19.90 4.19
CA LEU A 151 -9.36 19.77 3.21
C LEU A 151 -8.91 20.23 1.81
N VAL A 152 -8.15 21.32 1.76
CA VAL A 152 -7.78 22.00 0.52
C VAL A 152 -6.53 21.40 -0.14
N LEU A 153 -5.52 21.01 0.64
CA LEU A 153 -4.26 20.49 0.15
C LEU A 153 -4.43 19.23 -0.72
N PRO A 154 -5.25 18.21 -0.34
CA PRO A 154 -5.50 17.06 -1.21
C PRO A 154 -6.08 17.45 -2.57
N VAL A 155 -6.97 18.45 -2.63
CA VAL A 155 -7.55 18.91 -3.91
C VAL A 155 -6.44 19.38 -4.86
N PHE A 156 -5.50 20.18 -4.37
CA PHE A 156 -4.37 20.64 -5.17
C PHE A 156 -3.39 19.52 -5.50
N LEU A 157 -3.12 18.61 -4.56
CA LEU A 157 -2.25 17.45 -4.82
C LEU A 157 -2.85 16.54 -5.88
N PHE A 158 -4.14 16.24 -5.82
CA PHE A 158 -4.84 15.45 -6.84
C PHE A 158 -4.90 16.17 -8.17
N ALA A 159 -5.22 17.46 -8.20
CA ALA A 159 -5.22 18.24 -9.44
C ALA A 159 -3.85 18.24 -10.11
N GLY A 160 -2.77 18.45 -9.34
CA GLY A 160 -1.40 18.37 -9.84
C GLY A 160 -1.01 16.97 -10.30
N ALA A 161 -1.39 15.93 -9.56
CA ALA A 161 -1.12 14.54 -9.94
C ALA A 161 -1.81 14.16 -11.26
N LEU A 162 -3.07 14.57 -11.44
CA LEU A 162 -3.83 14.32 -12.67
C LEU A 162 -3.32 15.12 -13.89
N MET A 163 -2.56 16.19 -13.67
CA MET A 163 -1.90 16.93 -14.75
C MET A 163 -0.65 16.22 -15.27
N ILE A 164 -0.06 15.31 -14.49
CA ILE A 164 1.10 14.54 -14.95
C ILE A 164 0.58 13.53 -15.98
N PRO A 165 1.10 13.51 -17.23
CA PRO A 165 0.67 12.55 -18.22
C PRO A 165 0.92 11.13 -17.71
N HIS A 166 -0.13 10.32 -17.69
CA HIS A 166 -0.05 8.92 -17.35
C HIS A 166 -0.54 8.13 -18.54
N GLU A 167 0.15 7.05 -18.87
CA GLU A 167 -0.38 6.05 -19.80
C GLU A 167 -1.60 5.43 -19.13
N VAL A 168 -2.78 5.96 -19.45
CA VAL A 168 -4.02 5.30 -19.08
C VAL A 168 -3.99 3.99 -19.87
N PRO A 169 -4.12 2.81 -19.22
CA PRO A 169 -4.35 1.58 -19.94
C PRO A 169 -5.70 1.73 -20.62
N GLU A 170 -5.68 2.29 -21.83
CA GLU A 170 -6.81 2.33 -22.71
C GLU A 170 -7.08 0.86 -23.05
N GLY A 171 -8.05 0.27 -22.37
CA GLY A 171 -8.43 -1.12 -22.62
C GLY A 171 -8.66 -1.31 -24.12
N ASN A 172 -8.06 -2.35 -24.68
CA ASN A 172 -8.20 -2.68 -26.09
C ASN A 172 -9.70 -2.82 -26.44
N ALA A 173 -10.07 -2.53 -27.69
CA ALA A 173 -11.40 -2.83 -28.20
C ALA A 173 -11.57 -4.36 -28.37
N GLN A 174 -11.77 -5.07 -27.27
CA GLN A 174 -11.84 -6.53 -27.23
C GLN A 174 -13.30 -7.01 -27.32
N ILE A 175 -13.54 -8.03 -28.14
CA ILE A 175 -14.82 -8.70 -28.25
C ILE A 175 -15.01 -9.60 -27.04
N THR A 176 -16.00 -9.30 -26.22
CA THR A 176 -16.30 -10.08 -25.01
C THR A 176 -17.30 -11.21 -25.26
N GLN A 177 -18.11 -11.10 -26.31
CA GLN A 177 -19.08 -12.11 -26.67
C GLN A 177 -19.50 -11.95 -28.13
N VAL A 178 -19.74 -13.08 -28.78
CA VAL A 178 -20.36 -13.13 -30.12
C VAL A 178 -21.67 -13.91 -30.01
N VAL A 179 -22.76 -13.31 -30.47
CA VAL A 179 -24.08 -13.95 -30.45
C VAL A 179 -24.15 -14.99 -31.58
N PRO A 180 -24.61 -16.23 -31.33
CA PRO A 180 -24.83 -17.23 -32.37
C PRO A 180 -25.78 -16.72 -33.47
N ASP A 181 -25.59 -17.16 -34.72
CA ASP A 181 -26.39 -16.76 -35.89
C ASP A 181 -26.47 -15.25 -36.14
N SER A 182 -25.44 -14.50 -35.71
CA SER A 182 -25.32 -13.06 -35.97
C SER A 182 -24.39 -12.76 -37.14
N PRO A 183 -24.51 -11.57 -37.77
CA PRO A 183 -23.55 -11.14 -38.80
C PRO A 183 -22.09 -11.16 -38.33
N ALA A 184 -21.87 -10.95 -37.02
CA ALA A 184 -20.53 -11.04 -36.44
C ALA A 184 -20.00 -12.48 -36.40
N ALA A 185 -20.86 -13.45 -36.08
CA ALA A 185 -20.50 -14.88 -36.11
C ALA A 185 -20.24 -15.36 -37.55
N GLU A 186 -21.06 -14.92 -38.52
CA GLU A 186 -20.86 -15.21 -39.94
C GLU A 186 -19.56 -14.60 -40.48
N ALA A 187 -19.18 -13.41 -39.99
CA ALA A 187 -17.91 -12.77 -40.30
C ALA A 187 -16.69 -13.45 -39.65
N GLY A 188 -16.91 -14.45 -38.78
CA GLY A 188 -15.85 -15.23 -38.14
C GLY A 188 -15.22 -14.56 -36.92
N LEU A 189 -15.86 -13.53 -36.36
CA LEU A 189 -15.39 -12.88 -35.13
C LEU A 189 -15.53 -13.84 -33.94
N GLN A 190 -14.57 -13.78 -33.02
CA GLN A 190 -14.52 -14.65 -31.84
C GLN A 190 -14.40 -13.84 -30.56
N GLU A 191 -14.87 -14.43 -29.46
CA GLU A 191 -14.59 -13.93 -28.12
C GLU A 191 -13.07 -13.88 -27.90
N GLY A 192 -12.59 -12.73 -27.43
CA GLY A 192 -11.18 -12.46 -27.20
C GLY A 192 -10.49 -11.68 -28.33
N ASP A 193 -11.10 -11.57 -29.51
CA ASP A 193 -10.55 -10.80 -30.63
C ASP A 193 -10.36 -9.33 -30.24
N VAL A 194 -9.26 -8.72 -30.70
CA VAL A 194 -8.96 -7.30 -30.50
C VAL A 194 -9.09 -6.56 -31.81
N ILE A 195 -9.99 -5.57 -31.83
CA ILE A 195 -10.20 -4.69 -32.97
C ILE A 195 -9.02 -3.70 -33.04
N LEU A 196 -8.17 -3.87 -34.06
CA LEU A 196 -7.01 -3.00 -34.29
C LEU A 196 -7.35 -1.78 -35.17
N ALA A 197 -8.32 -1.93 -36.09
CA ALA A 197 -8.75 -0.88 -36.99
C ALA A 197 -10.17 -1.10 -37.52
N ILE A 198 -10.89 0.00 -37.77
CA ILE A 198 -12.18 0.03 -38.45
C ILE A 198 -12.04 0.93 -39.68
N GLU A 199 -12.44 0.45 -40.85
CA GLU A 199 -12.33 1.18 -42.13
C GLU A 199 -10.91 1.73 -42.42
N GLY A 200 -9.88 0.98 -42.02
CA GLY A 200 -8.47 1.36 -42.21
C GLY A 200 -7.95 2.42 -41.22
N ARG A 201 -8.75 2.85 -40.24
CA ARG A 201 -8.34 3.76 -39.17
C ARG A 201 -8.02 2.96 -37.91
N THR A 202 -6.81 3.13 -37.39
CA THR A 202 -6.37 2.46 -36.15
C THR A 202 -7.21 2.93 -34.97
N THR A 203 -7.66 1.97 -34.15
CA THR A 203 -8.42 2.21 -32.93
C THR A 203 -7.63 1.70 -31.74
N LYS A 204 -7.43 2.53 -30.72
CA LYS A 204 -6.70 2.15 -29.50
C LYS A 204 -7.60 1.54 -28.44
N ASN A 205 -8.88 1.90 -28.47
CA ASN A 205 -9.85 1.50 -27.45
C ASN A 205 -11.26 1.41 -28.01
N LEU A 206 -12.17 0.86 -27.21
CA LEU A 206 -13.58 0.68 -27.58
C LEU A 206 -14.31 2.02 -27.85
N VAL A 207 -13.88 3.11 -27.19
CA VAL A 207 -14.48 4.45 -27.38
C VAL A 207 -14.13 5.01 -28.75
N GLU A 208 -12.92 4.79 -29.25
CA GLU A 208 -12.53 5.14 -30.62
C GLU A 208 -13.21 4.22 -31.63
N ALA A 209 -13.29 2.92 -31.34
CA ALA A 209 -13.94 1.95 -32.21
C ALA A 209 -15.43 2.24 -32.40
N SER A 210 -16.14 2.69 -31.37
CA SER A 210 -17.59 3.00 -31.46
C SER A 210 -17.93 4.33 -32.16
N ARG A 211 -16.93 5.13 -32.56
CA ARG A 211 -17.14 6.39 -33.29
C ARG A 211 -17.19 6.23 -34.81
N TYR A 212 -16.90 5.02 -35.29
CA TYR A 212 -16.95 4.64 -36.69
C TYR A 212 -18.12 3.68 -36.89
#